data_AF-A0A7G2D190-F1
#
_entry.id   AF-A0A7G2D190-F1
#
_cell.length_a   1.000
_cell.length_b   1.000
_cell.length_c   1.000
_cell.angle_alpha   90.00
_cell.angle_beta   90.00
_cell.angle_gamma   90.00
#
_symmetry.space_group_name_H-M   'P 1'
#
loop_
_entity.id
_entity.type
_entity.pdbx_description
1 polymer ?
#
loop_
_entity_poly.entity_id
_entity_poly.type
_entity_poly.pdbx_seq_one_letter_code
_entity_poly.pdbx_strand_id
1 'polypeptide(L)'
;MHLEITATTRETLVWAPTVQAAQELRRDLSEDGYLVLDADPHELASSGLIPAGEHLEFDPARIFNVSIGSDANATLHALTDSGYVLVWHPWQTRLARKVWGVPVAIPRKGAPRPGSTESATHFGTTVRSTRGLGLRISRETYARINKRSSLSRMYREDNPAFWDAVDEDYDDAEHRIRSDAWCEAQRADALLNFDLNMAHFASLDREEFESALQSAVATRRGMREVTDLTKWDGVPGLYIMVLDEYAQVYVGVANSSTGIAKRIRQHWTHQKEFDRLIWGAVDESILSIDSFRALDTTRIFAMKTERFFAGENPLLEQFPRKFTLNRVMGGNDVVHLAGFLGVGAVMRTRVFERPTELT
;
A
#
# COMPACT_ATOMS: atom_id res chain seq x y z
N MET A 1 5.41 31.12 12.18
CA MET A 1 5.56 29.94 13.08
C MET A 1 4.28 29.10 12.98
N HIS A 2 4.33 27.78 13.18
CA HIS A 2 3.13 26.94 13.12
C HIS A 2 2.51 26.79 14.51
N LEU A 3 1.20 26.95 14.59
CA LEU A 3 0.40 26.64 15.79
C LEU A 3 -0.54 25.51 15.44
N GLU A 4 -0.57 24.47 16.27
CA GLU A 4 -1.51 23.37 16.06
C GLU A 4 -2.84 23.70 16.70
N ILE A 5 -3.94 23.27 16.08
CA ILE A 5 -5.28 23.56 16.57
C ILE A 5 -6.16 22.32 16.63
N THR A 6 -7.01 22.25 17.64
CA THR A 6 -8.14 21.32 17.72
C THR A 6 -9.42 22.12 17.90
N ALA A 7 -10.51 21.68 17.28
CA ALA A 7 -11.79 22.36 17.40
C ALA A 7 -12.90 21.32 17.63
N THR A 8 -13.66 21.55 18.70
CA THR A 8 -14.84 20.77 19.08
C THR A 8 -16.08 21.68 19.05
N THR A 9 -17.23 21.15 19.44
CA THR A 9 -18.45 21.95 19.59
C THR A 9 -18.43 22.86 20.83
N ARG A 10 -17.45 22.70 21.72
CA ARG A 10 -17.40 23.40 23.02
C ARG A 10 -16.13 24.21 23.23
N GLU A 11 -15.04 23.83 22.56
CA GLU A 11 -13.76 24.51 22.70
C GLU A 11 -12.98 24.55 21.39
N THR A 12 -12.16 25.58 21.24
CA THR A 12 -11.11 25.65 20.22
C THR A 12 -9.80 25.85 20.95
N LEU A 13 -8.88 24.91 20.77
CA LEU A 13 -7.59 24.93 21.46
C LEU A 13 -6.47 25.24 20.49
N VAL A 14 -5.52 26.02 20.98
CA VAL A 14 -4.29 26.38 20.27
C VAL A 14 -3.11 25.82 21.04
N TRP A 15 -2.23 25.12 20.31
CA TRP A 15 -1.06 24.45 20.82
C TRP A 15 0.19 25.19 20.35
N ALA A 16 0.94 25.72 21.31
CA ALA A 16 2.22 26.36 21.03
C ALA A 16 3.36 25.32 20.98
N PRO A 17 4.44 25.60 20.23
CA PRO A 17 5.59 24.70 20.16
C PRO A 17 6.34 24.57 21.50
N THR A 18 6.26 25.58 22.38
CA THR A 18 6.90 25.58 23.70
C THR A 18 6.01 26.26 24.74
N VAL A 19 6.25 26.01 26.03
CA VAL A 19 5.54 26.65 27.15
C VAL A 19 5.73 28.17 27.13
N GLN A 20 6.96 28.61 26.87
CA GLN A 20 7.27 30.04 26.76
C GLN A 20 6.47 30.71 25.64
N ALA A 21 6.39 30.08 24.47
CA ALA A 21 5.60 30.62 23.35
C ALA A 21 4.10 30.68 23.69
N ALA A 22 3.57 29.70 24.42
CA ALA A 22 2.19 29.75 24.91
C ALA A 22 1.97 30.91 25.88
N GLN A 23 2.90 31.13 26.81
CA GLN A 23 2.80 32.23 27.78
C GLN A 23 2.88 33.61 27.12
N GLU A 24 3.78 33.78 26.15
CA GLU A 24 3.89 35.00 25.35
C GLU A 24 2.61 35.25 24.55
N LEU A 25 2.11 34.25 23.81
CA LEU A 25 0.86 34.37 23.05
C LEU A 25 -0.35 34.67 23.94
N ARG A 26 -0.47 34.01 25.10
CA ARG A 26 -1.55 34.29 26.06
C ARG A 26 -1.52 35.73 26.53
N ARG A 27 -0.33 36.24 26.89
CA ARG A 27 -0.16 37.61 27.34
C ARG A 27 -0.54 38.59 26.24
N ASP A 28 0.04 38.43 25.05
CA ASP A 28 -0.16 39.36 23.93
C ASP A 28 -1.65 39.39 23.51
N LEU A 29 -2.27 38.22 23.37
CA LEU A 29 -3.71 38.13 23.07
C LEU A 29 -4.59 38.73 24.18
N SER A 30 -4.25 38.54 25.45
CA SER A 30 -5.01 39.12 26.57
C SER A 30 -4.85 40.63 26.65
N GLU A 31 -3.65 41.15 26.38
CA GLU A 31 -3.35 42.58 26.33
C GLU A 31 -4.11 43.27 25.19
N ASP A 32 -4.29 42.58 24.06
CA ASP A 32 -5.11 43.02 22.93
C ASP A 32 -6.62 42.81 23.14
N GLY A 33 -7.03 42.28 24.30
CA GLY A 33 -8.43 42.14 24.71
C GLY A 33 -9.14 40.88 24.18
N TYR A 34 -8.41 39.89 23.67
CA TYR A 34 -8.97 38.61 23.26
C TYR A 34 -9.22 37.69 24.46
N LEU A 35 -10.27 36.86 24.35
CA LEU A 35 -10.57 35.86 25.37
C LEU A 35 -9.60 34.68 25.25
N VAL A 36 -8.79 34.49 26.28
CA VAL A 36 -7.90 33.34 26.41
C VAL A 36 -8.14 32.66 27.75
N LEU A 37 -8.52 31.39 27.70
CA LEU A 37 -8.82 30.54 28.84
C LEU A 37 -7.73 29.47 28.99
N ASP A 38 -7.56 28.98 30.22
CA ASP A 38 -6.75 27.79 30.45
C ASP A 38 -7.39 26.58 29.77
N ALA A 39 -6.56 25.73 29.17
CA ALA A 39 -7.04 24.50 28.56
C ALA A 39 -7.42 23.51 29.66
N ASP A 40 -8.61 22.90 29.54
CA ASP A 40 -9.03 21.80 30.41
C ASP A 40 -8.69 20.45 29.73
N PRO A 41 -7.73 19.68 30.27
CA PRO A 41 -7.36 18.38 29.70
C PRO A 41 -8.52 17.37 29.69
N HIS A 42 -9.52 17.54 30.55
CA HIS A 42 -10.60 16.57 30.75
C HIS A 42 -11.59 16.55 29.57
N GLU A 43 -11.80 17.70 28.91
CA GLU A 43 -12.77 17.82 27.83
C GLU A 43 -12.29 17.11 26.54
N LEU A 44 -11.01 17.24 26.19
CA LEU A 44 -10.39 16.53 25.07
C LEU A 44 -10.37 15.00 25.25
N ALA A 45 -10.17 14.55 26.49
CA ALA A 45 -10.25 13.14 26.84
C ALA A 45 -11.70 12.62 26.72
N SER A 46 -12.68 13.37 27.25
CA SER A 46 -14.09 12.97 27.23
C SER A 46 -14.72 12.98 25.83
N SER A 47 -14.20 13.80 24.92
CA SER A 47 -14.62 13.85 23.52
C SER A 47 -14.02 12.75 22.63
N GLY A 48 -13.16 11.89 23.19
CA GLY A 48 -12.55 10.76 22.49
C GLY A 48 -11.57 11.20 21.39
N LEU A 49 -11.05 12.43 21.45
CA LEU A 49 -10.10 12.96 20.47
C LEU A 49 -8.67 12.52 20.76
N ILE A 50 -8.32 12.29 22.03
CA ILE A 50 -6.99 11.79 22.42
C ILE A 50 -7.01 10.25 22.41
N PRO A 51 -6.18 9.58 21.60
CA PRO A 51 -6.06 8.12 21.64
C PRO A 51 -5.60 7.61 23.02
N ALA A 52 -6.06 6.43 23.41
CA ALA A 52 -5.67 5.81 24.67
C ALA A 52 -4.14 5.64 24.76
N GLY A 53 -3.53 6.21 25.79
CA GLY A 53 -2.07 6.16 26.02
C GLY A 53 -1.30 7.41 25.58
N GLU A 54 -1.89 8.28 24.76
CA GLU A 54 -1.26 9.53 24.27
C GLU A 54 -1.44 10.71 25.26
N HIS A 55 -2.12 10.49 26.39
CA HIS A 55 -2.36 11.49 27.43
C HIS A 55 -1.08 12.04 28.07
N LEU A 56 0.06 11.35 27.90
CA LEU A 56 1.37 11.72 28.44
C LEU A 56 2.11 12.76 27.58
N GLU A 57 1.70 13.00 26.33
CA GLU A 57 2.23 14.08 25.49
C GLU A 57 1.56 15.45 25.77
N PHE A 58 0.56 15.46 26.66
CA PHE A 58 -0.24 16.62 27.00
C PHE A 58 0.47 17.48 28.07
N ASP A 59 1.19 18.51 27.65
CA ASP A 59 1.64 19.58 28.56
C ASP A 59 0.62 20.74 28.53
N PRO A 60 -0.26 20.88 29.54
CA PRO A 60 -1.30 21.91 29.56
C PRO A 60 -0.71 23.33 29.52
N ALA A 61 0.54 23.51 29.94
CA ALA A 61 1.19 24.81 29.91
C ALA A 61 1.50 25.30 28.48
N ARG A 62 1.42 24.41 27.48
CA ARG A 62 1.60 24.75 26.05
C ARG A 62 0.30 25.06 25.30
N ILE A 63 -0.85 24.85 25.94
CA ILE A 63 -2.15 24.79 25.25
C ILE A 63 -3.10 25.79 25.89
N PHE A 64 -3.81 26.57 25.10
CA PHE A 64 -4.83 27.48 25.62
C PHE A 64 -6.11 27.42 24.80
N ASN A 65 -7.22 27.73 25.45
CA ASN A 65 -8.55 27.71 24.88
C ASN A 65 -8.95 29.12 24.45
N VAL A 66 -9.37 29.26 23.20
CA VAL A 66 -9.82 30.53 22.61
C VAL A 66 -11.34 30.58 22.42
N SER A 67 -12.08 29.75 23.18
CA SER A 67 -13.54 29.61 23.14
C SER A 67 -14.05 29.04 21.81
N ILE A 68 -15.29 29.34 21.44
CA ILE A 68 -15.96 28.94 20.19
C ILE A 68 -16.64 30.15 19.55
N GLY A 69 -17.09 30.00 18.30
CA GLY A 69 -17.91 31.03 17.64
C GLY A 69 -17.13 32.32 17.35
N SER A 70 -17.71 33.47 17.70
CA SER A 70 -17.14 34.79 17.40
C SER A 70 -15.79 35.04 18.08
N ASP A 71 -15.64 34.56 19.31
CA ASP A 71 -14.47 34.82 20.13
C ASP A 71 -13.26 34.02 19.63
N ALA A 72 -13.50 32.75 19.29
CA ALA A 72 -12.51 31.93 18.59
C ALA A 72 -12.16 32.51 17.23
N ASN A 73 -13.15 32.98 16.47
CA ASN A 73 -12.89 33.56 15.16
C ASN A 73 -11.97 34.78 15.22
N ALA A 74 -12.27 35.72 16.12
CA ALA A 74 -11.47 36.94 16.30
C ALA A 74 -10.03 36.63 16.71
N THR A 75 -9.86 35.70 17.65
CA THR A 75 -8.55 35.30 18.18
C THR A 75 -7.71 34.56 17.12
N LEU A 76 -8.32 33.64 16.37
CA LEU A 76 -7.62 32.90 15.30
C LEU A 76 -7.23 33.81 14.13
N HIS A 77 -8.06 34.80 13.79
CA HIS A 77 -7.71 35.82 12.80
C HIS A 77 -6.52 36.66 13.26
N ALA A 78 -6.50 37.11 14.51
CA ALA A 78 -5.38 37.87 15.09
C ALA A 78 -4.07 37.09 15.02
N LEU A 79 -4.11 35.77 15.29
CA LEU A 79 -2.95 34.90 15.13
C LEU A 79 -2.50 34.80 13.66
N THR A 80 -3.42 34.63 12.71
CA THR A 80 -3.04 34.58 11.29
C THR A 80 -2.49 35.91 10.76
N ASP A 81 -3.08 37.03 11.18
CA ASP A 81 -2.67 38.38 10.77
C ASP A 81 -1.29 38.73 11.36
N SER A 82 -0.97 38.18 12.53
CA SER A 82 0.36 38.24 13.17
C SER A 82 1.39 37.29 12.53
N GLY A 83 1.04 36.62 11.43
CA GLY A 83 1.96 35.78 10.65
C GLY A 83 2.10 34.33 11.13
N TYR A 84 1.22 33.87 12.01
CA TYR A 84 1.16 32.45 12.38
C TYR A 84 0.40 31.63 11.34
N VAL A 85 0.86 30.41 11.10
CA VAL A 85 0.16 29.44 10.25
C VAL A 85 -0.54 28.45 11.17
N LEU A 86 -1.87 28.39 11.08
CA LEU A 86 -2.67 27.43 11.82
C LEU A 86 -2.67 26.09 11.09
N VAL A 87 -2.37 25.03 11.82
CA VAL A 87 -2.33 23.66 11.30
C VAL A 87 -3.24 22.80 12.17
N TRP A 88 -4.02 21.89 11.59
CA TRP A 88 -4.78 20.96 12.43
C TRP A 88 -3.85 20.05 13.23
N HIS A 89 -4.17 19.84 14.50
CA HIS A 89 -3.50 18.85 15.32
C HIS A 89 -3.71 17.45 14.72
N PRO A 90 -2.73 16.53 14.80
CA PRO A 90 -2.83 15.18 14.26
C PRO A 90 -4.05 14.36 14.75
N TRP A 91 -4.54 14.70 15.94
CA TRP A 91 -5.69 14.05 16.57
C TRP A 91 -7.05 14.59 16.10
N GLN A 92 -7.08 15.67 15.32
CA GLN A 92 -8.33 16.16 14.73
C GLN A 92 -8.78 15.18 13.63
N THR A 93 -9.80 14.37 13.94
CA THR A 93 -10.33 13.35 13.02
C THR A 93 -11.25 13.93 11.94
N ARG A 94 -11.87 15.10 12.19
CA ARG A 94 -12.73 15.80 11.24
C ARG A 94 -12.10 17.12 10.82
N LEU A 95 -11.57 17.15 9.60
CA LEU A 95 -10.80 18.28 9.07
C LEU A 95 -11.66 19.10 8.10
N ALA A 96 -11.98 20.33 8.50
CA ALA A 96 -12.48 21.35 7.59
C ALA A 96 -11.32 22.22 7.08
N ARG A 97 -11.35 22.68 5.83
CA ARG A 97 -10.32 23.61 5.31
C ARG A 97 -10.35 24.99 5.99
N LYS A 98 -11.47 25.32 6.62
CA LYS A 98 -11.69 26.53 7.39
C LYS A 98 -12.33 26.21 8.73
N VAL A 99 -11.93 26.94 9.76
CA VAL A 99 -12.51 26.87 11.10
C VAL A 99 -12.93 28.28 11.47
N TRP A 100 -14.22 28.46 11.78
CA TRP A 100 -14.82 29.76 12.07
C TRP A 100 -14.69 30.84 10.96
N GLY A 101 -14.09 30.52 9.81
CA GLY A 101 -13.81 31.46 8.73
C GLY A 101 -12.32 31.58 8.41
N VAL A 102 -11.45 31.13 9.33
CA VAL A 102 -9.99 31.20 9.24
C VAL A 102 -9.44 30.01 8.46
N PRO A 103 -8.50 30.21 7.52
CA PRO A 103 -7.84 29.12 6.81
C PRO A 103 -6.96 28.29 7.76
N VAL A 104 -7.13 26.97 7.74
CA VAL A 104 -6.34 26.05 8.56
C VAL A 104 -5.70 25.02 7.65
N ALA A 105 -4.37 24.92 7.72
CA ALA A 105 -3.63 23.94 6.97
C ALA A 105 -3.92 22.54 7.50
N ILE A 106 -4.17 21.60 6.59
CA ILE A 106 -4.20 20.18 6.94
C ILE A 106 -2.75 19.76 7.22
N PRO A 107 -2.44 19.18 8.38
CA PRO A 107 -1.11 18.66 8.68
C PRO A 107 -0.74 17.73 7.55
N ARG A 108 0.35 18.04 6.84
CA ARG A 108 0.90 17.11 5.87
C ARG A 108 1.19 15.84 6.66
N LYS A 109 0.52 14.74 6.31
CA LYS A 109 0.79 13.43 6.93
C LYS A 109 2.29 13.14 6.79
N GLY A 110 3.03 13.32 7.88
CA GLY A 110 4.44 12.99 8.04
C GLY A 110 5.39 14.18 8.06
N ALA A 111 6.15 14.25 9.15
CA ALA A 111 7.55 14.67 9.14
C ALA A 111 8.29 14.17 7.87
N PRO A 112 9.42 14.79 7.47
CA PRO A 112 10.29 14.20 6.47
C PRO A 112 10.81 12.85 7.00
N ARG A 113 10.08 11.76 6.73
CA ARG A 113 10.51 10.40 7.06
C ARG A 113 11.61 9.98 6.09
N PRO A 114 12.67 9.31 6.57
CA PRO A 114 13.71 8.75 5.72
C PRO A 114 13.10 7.79 4.67
N GLY A 115 13.66 7.83 3.46
CA GLY A 115 13.20 7.08 2.29
C GLY A 115 12.74 8.02 1.18
N SER A 116 13.65 8.40 0.28
CA SER A 116 13.33 9.16 -0.93
C SER A 116 12.35 8.38 -1.80
N THR A 117 11.31 9.06 -2.30
CA THR A 117 10.57 8.54 -3.46
C THR A 117 11.51 8.62 -4.66
N GLU A 118 11.85 7.46 -5.20
CA GLU A 118 12.63 7.36 -6.44
C GLU A 118 11.71 7.58 -7.62
N SER A 119 12.25 8.16 -8.69
CA SER A 119 11.53 8.31 -9.96
C SER A 119 12.43 7.99 -11.13
N ALA A 120 11.89 7.36 -12.15
CA ALA A 120 12.60 7.09 -13.40
C ALA A 120 11.66 7.24 -14.60
N THR A 121 12.24 7.45 -15.78
CA THR A 121 11.52 7.27 -17.04
C THR A 121 11.68 5.82 -17.46
N HIS A 122 10.56 5.14 -17.70
CA HIS A 122 10.52 3.73 -18.05
C HIS A 122 9.38 3.49 -19.05
N PHE A 123 9.69 2.88 -20.20
CA PHE A 123 8.76 2.70 -21.33
C PHE A 123 7.95 3.95 -21.69
N GLY A 124 8.62 5.10 -21.82
CA GLY A 124 7.97 6.37 -22.19
C GLY A 124 7.08 7.00 -21.12
N THR A 125 7.02 6.43 -19.90
CA THR A 125 6.25 6.99 -18.78
C THR A 125 7.13 7.26 -17.56
N THR A 126 6.71 8.20 -16.70
CA THR A 126 7.37 8.43 -15.42
C THR A 126 6.83 7.45 -14.38
N VAL A 127 7.70 6.62 -13.84
CA VAL A 127 7.41 5.72 -12.72
C VAL A 127 7.95 6.31 -11.43
N ARG A 128 7.24 6.10 -10.33
CA ARG A 128 7.63 6.56 -8.99
C ARG A 128 7.52 5.40 -8.03
N SER A 129 8.51 5.27 -7.14
CA SER A 129 8.45 4.25 -6.11
C SER A 129 7.41 4.61 -5.05
N THR A 130 6.77 3.60 -4.48
CA THR A 130 5.98 3.79 -3.26
C THR A 130 6.94 4.11 -2.11
N ARG A 131 6.50 4.93 -1.15
CA ARG A 131 7.38 5.38 -0.06
C ARG A 131 7.98 4.21 0.72
N GLY A 132 9.30 4.20 0.83
CA GLY A 132 10.05 3.14 1.52
C GLY A 132 10.13 1.83 0.73
N LEU A 133 9.77 1.86 -0.56
CA LEU A 133 10.04 0.83 -1.55
C LEU A 133 10.95 1.43 -2.62
N GLY A 134 11.78 0.59 -3.24
CA GLY A 134 12.58 0.97 -4.40
C GLY A 134 11.80 0.88 -5.71
N LEU A 135 12.45 1.24 -6.81
CA LEU A 135 11.96 0.95 -8.16
C LEU A 135 12.21 -0.50 -8.63
N ARG A 136 12.86 -1.31 -7.78
CA ARG A 136 13.12 -2.75 -7.94
C ARG A 136 12.66 -3.49 -6.68
N ILE A 137 12.32 -4.76 -6.82
CA ILE A 137 12.08 -5.65 -5.68
C ILE A 137 13.37 -5.80 -4.87
N SER A 138 13.27 -5.85 -3.55
CA SER A 138 14.40 -6.13 -2.67
C SER A 138 13.96 -6.96 -1.48
N ARG A 139 14.86 -7.79 -0.97
CA ARG A 139 14.60 -8.65 0.18
C ARG A 139 14.23 -7.84 1.41
N GLU A 140 14.92 -6.72 1.62
CA GLU A 140 14.76 -5.83 2.78
C GLU A 140 13.36 -5.22 2.86
N THR A 141 12.75 -4.96 1.70
CA THR A 141 11.47 -4.25 1.63
C THR A 141 10.29 -5.13 1.21
N TYR A 142 10.54 -6.39 0.86
CA TYR A 142 9.54 -7.34 0.38
C TYR A 142 8.47 -7.66 1.44
N ALA A 143 8.89 -8.14 2.61
CA ALA A 143 7.99 -8.63 3.67
C ALA A 143 7.79 -7.60 4.79
N ARG A 144 7.34 -6.38 4.43
CA ARG A 144 7.02 -5.35 5.43
C ARG A 144 5.74 -5.73 6.18
N ILE A 145 5.85 -5.84 7.50
CA ILE A 145 4.73 -6.19 8.37
C ILE A 145 3.60 -5.19 8.22
N ASN A 146 2.40 -5.72 8.03
CA ASN A 146 1.14 -5.01 8.14
C ASN A 146 0.17 -5.90 8.90
N LYS A 147 -0.17 -5.51 10.13
CA LYS A 147 -1.08 -6.28 10.99
C LYS A 147 -2.52 -6.30 10.46
N ARG A 148 -2.91 -5.35 9.59
CA ARG A 148 -4.27 -5.33 9.07
C ARG A 148 -4.49 -6.50 8.11
N SER A 149 -5.43 -7.37 8.44
CA SER A 149 -5.90 -8.44 7.57
C SER A 149 -6.47 -7.85 6.26
N SER A 150 -6.08 -8.43 5.13
CA SER A 150 -6.61 -8.10 3.81
C SER A 150 -7.73 -9.05 3.37
N LEU A 151 -8.02 -10.06 4.18
CA LEU A 151 -9.11 -10.99 3.94
C LEU A 151 -10.45 -10.25 4.06
N SER A 152 -11.44 -10.72 3.29
CA SER A 152 -12.82 -10.26 3.43
C SER A 152 -13.26 -10.45 4.88
N ARG A 153 -14.06 -9.50 5.38
CA ARG A 153 -14.63 -9.60 6.72
C ARG A 153 -15.38 -10.92 6.84
N MET A 154 -14.89 -11.76 7.74
CA MET A 154 -15.60 -12.96 8.17
C MET A 154 -16.49 -12.58 9.35
N TYR A 155 -17.54 -13.37 9.53
CA TYR A 155 -18.41 -13.28 10.69
C TYR A 155 -18.37 -14.62 11.41
N ARG A 156 -18.31 -14.60 12.74
CA ARG A 156 -18.26 -15.83 13.54
C ARG A 156 -19.46 -16.71 13.26
N GLU A 157 -20.62 -16.12 13.00
CA GLU A 157 -21.87 -16.80 12.71
C GLU A 157 -21.81 -17.66 11.44
N ASP A 158 -20.97 -17.29 10.46
CA ASP A 158 -20.85 -18.01 9.20
C ASP A 158 -20.05 -19.31 9.36
N ASN A 159 -19.04 -19.31 10.25
CA ASN A 159 -18.24 -20.50 10.56
C ASN A 159 -17.57 -20.40 11.94
N PRO A 160 -18.29 -20.76 13.03
CA PRO A 160 -17.78 -20.59 14.40
C PRO A 160 -16.53 -21.43 14.68
N ALA A 161 -16.47 -22.65 14.12
CA ALA A 161 -15.34 -23.55 14.36
C ALA A 161 -14.04 -23.03 13.74
N PHE A 162 -14.11 -22.48 12.51
CA PHE A 162 -12.95 -21.84 11.89
C PHE A 162 -12.56 -20.56 12.62
N TRP A 163 -13.56 -19.75 13.01
CA TRP A 163 -13.34 -18.53 13.78
C TRP A 163 -12.56 -18.81 15.05
N ASP A 164 -13.06 -19.70 15.90
CA ASP A 164 -12.44 -20.00 17.19
C ASP A 164 -11.05 -20.66 17.01
N ALA A 165 -10.82 -21.38 15.90
CA ALA A 165 -9.53 -22.00 15.60
C ALA A 165 -8.43 -21.01 15.19
N VAL A 166 -8.77 -19.83 14.71
CA VAL A 166 -7.80 -18.80 14.28
C VAL A 166 -7.74 -17.60 15.23
N ASP A 167 -8.44 -17.66 16.36
CA ASP A 167 -8.59 -16.51 17.27
C ASP A 167 -7.25 -15.98 17.79
N GLU A 168 -6.29 -16.87 18.06
CA GLU A 168 -4.94 -16.52 18.52
C GLU A 168 -4.09 -15.78 17.46
N ASP A 169 -4.47 -15.88 16.18
CA ASP A 169 -3.80 -15.17 15.10
C ASP A 169 -4.16 -13.68 15.06
N TYR A 170 -5.10 -13.22 15.91
CA TYR A 170 -5.62 -11.86 15.89
C TYR A 170 -5.58 -11.21 17.29
N ASP A 171 -5.33 -9.89 17.31
CA ASP A 171 -5.36 -9.08 18.54
C ASP A 171 -6.75 -8.52 18.84
N ASP A 172 -7.68 -8.60 17.89
CA ASP A 172 -9.03 -8.05 18.02
C ASP A 172 -10.11 -9.10 17.78
N ALA A 173 -11.20 -8.96 18.54
CA ALA A 173 -12.36 -9.87 18.48
C ALA A 173 -13.15 -9.80 17.15
N GLU A 174 -12.78 -8.93 16.20
CA GLU A 174 -13.37 -8.90 14.85
C GLU A 174 -12.44 -9.53 13.78
N HIS A 175 -11.29 -10.08 14.18
CA HIS A 175 -10.28 -10.68 13.30
C HIS A 175 -9.82 -9.75 12.17
N ARG A 176 -9.56 -8.48 12.49
CA ARG A 176 -9.10 -7.46 11.54
C ARG A 176 -7.62 -7.14 11.66
N ILE A 177 -7.04 -7.38 12.82
CA ILE A 177 -5.68 -7.04 13.22
C ILE A 177 -5.00 -8.33 13.66
N ARG A 178 -4.03 -8.79 12.87
CA ARG A 178 -3.18 -9.95 13.16
C ARG A 178 -2.32 -9.71 14.38
N SER A 179 -2.07 -10.77 15.15
CA SER A 179 -1.17 -10.74 16.30
C SER A 179 0.29 -10.58 15.87
N ASP A 180 1.12 -10.06 16.78
CA ASP A 180 2.56 -9.86 16.48
C ASP A 180 3.28 -11.19 16.22
N ALA A 181 2.93 -12.23 16.98
CA ALA A 181 3.50 -13.58 16.81
C ALA A 181 3.21 -14.13 15.40
N TRP A 182 1.96 -14.01 14.95
CA TRP A 182 1.59 -14.40 13.60
C TRP A 182 2.33 -13.58 12.54
N CYS A 183 2.45 -12.26 12.73
CA CYS A 183 3.15 -11.39 11.78
C CYS A 183 4.64 -11.73 11.64
N GLU A 184 5.34 -12.04 12.73
CA GLU A 184 6.76 -12.42 12.63
C GLU A 184 6.94 -13.79 11.98
N ALA A 185 6.07 -14.77 12.28
CA ALA A 185 6.08 -16.07 11.61
C ALA A 185 5.82 -15.92 10.10
N GLN A 186 4.76 -15.20 9.72
CA GLN A 186 4.43 -14.92 8.32
C GLN A 186 5.56 -14.18 7.59
N ARG A 187 6.25 -13.27 8.27
CA ARG A 187 7.40 -12.56 7.69
C ARG A 187 8.58 -13.49 7.45
N ALA A 188 8.90 -14.36 8.41
CA ALA A 188 9.96 -15.35 8.28
C ALA A 188 9.69 -16.28 7.08
N ASP A 189 8.47 -16.80 6.98
CA ASP A 189 8.02 -17.64 5.87
C ASP A 189 8.06 -16.89 4.52
N ALA A 190 7.59 -15.65 4.48
CA ALA A 190 7.64 -14.82 3.28
C ALA A 190 9.07 -14.58 2.80
N LEU A 191 10.01 -14.32 3.72
CA LEU A 191 11.42 -14.12 3.38
C LEU A 191 12.10 -15.42 2.94
N LEU A 192 11.77 -16.55 3.56
CA LEU A 192 12.24 -17.85 3.10
C LEU A 192 11.75 -18.16 1.69
N ASN A 193 10.46 -17.95 1.41
CA ASN A 193 9.89 -18.12 0.07
C ASN A 193 10.55 -17.19 -0.96
N PHE A 194 10.84 -15.95 -0.58
CA PHE A 194 11.59 -15.01 -1.43
C PHE A 194 12.96 -15.57 -1.79
N ASP A 195 13.72 -16.05 -0.80
CA ASP A 195 15.07 -16.60 -1.01
C ASP A 195 15.05 -17.85 -1.90
N LEU A 196 14.07 -18.74 -1.70
CA LEU A 196 13.85 -19.93 -2.55
C LEU A 196 13.55 -19.55 -4.01
N ASN A 197 12.69 -18.54 -4.22
CA ASN A 197 12.39 -18.06 -5.57
C ASN A 197 13.63 -17.40 -6.22
N MET A 198 14.39 -16.60 -5.48
CA MET A 198 15.61 -15.97 -6.00
C MET A 198 16.68 -17.01 -6.36
N ALA A 199 16.86 -18.04 -5.53
CA ALA A 199 17.75 -19.16 -5.83
C ALA A 199 17.31 -19.94 -7.08
N HIS A 200 16.00 -20.18 -7.22
CA HIS A 200 15.43 -20.76 -8.44
C HIS A 200 15.69 -19.87 -9.66
N PHE A 201 15.44 -18.57 -9.58
CA PHE A 201 15.68 -17.66 -10.71
C PHE A 201 17.15 -17.65 -11.15
N ALA A 202 18.07 -17.69 -10.19
CA ALA A 202 19.51 -17.73 -10.45
C ALA A 202 19.96 -19.04 -11.13
N SER A 203 19.22 -20.15 -10.96
CA SER A 203 19.56 -21.45 -11.55
C SER A 203 19.00 -21.66 -12.96
N LEU A 204 18.18 -20.74 -13.46
CA LEU A 204 17.54 -20.86 -14.76
C LEU A 204 18.50 -20.62 -15.93
N ASP A 205 18.36 -21.45 -16.97
CA ASP A 205 19.08 -21.27 -18.23
C ASP A 205 18.51 -20.07 -19.00
N ARG A 206 19.37 -19.08 -19.27
CA ARG A 206 19.01 -17.83 -19.94
C ARG A 206 18.81 -17.99 -21.45
N GLU A 207 19.53 -18.92 -22.09
CA GLU A 207 19.38 -19.18 -23.52
C GLU A 207 18.07 -19.93 -23.78
N GLU A 208 17.75 -20.90 -22.92
CA GLU A 208 16.46 -21.59 -22.96
C GLU A 208 15.31 -20.62 -22.71
N PHE A 209 15.46 -19.70 -21.74
CA PHE A 209 14.49 -18.65 -21.48
C PHE A 209 14.24 -17.76 -22.70
N GLU A 210 15.31 -17.26 -23.33
CA GLU A 210 15.20 -16.41 -24.51
C GLU A 210 14.55 -17.16 -25.68
N SER A 211 14.93 -18.43 -25.90
CA SER A 211 14.32 -19.27 -26.93
C SER A 211 12.81 -19.45 -26.71
N ALA A 212 12.40 -19.73 -25.47
CA ALA A 212 10.99 -19.86 -25.10
C ALA A 212 10.22 -18.55 -25.32
N LEU A 213 10.81 -17.40 -24.95
CA LEU A 213 10.22 -16.08 -25.18
C LEU A 213 10.03 -15.78 -26.67
N GLN A 214 11.07 -15.97 -27.47
CA GLN A 214 11.00 -15.69 -28.91
C GLN A 214 9.99 -16.59 -29.62
N SER A 215 9.96 -17.88 -29.24
CA SER A 215 8.96 -18.83 -29.74
C SER A 215 7.54 -18.34 -29.41
N ALA A 216 7.28 -17.99 -28.14
CA ALA A 216 5.95 -17.55 -27.70
C ALA A 216 5.49 -16.24 -28.35
N VAL A 217 6.39 -15.29 -28.58
CA VAL A 217 6.08 -14.03 -29.28
C VAL A 217 5.78 -14.30 -30.76
N ALA A 218 6.54 -15.18 -31.41
CA ALA A 218 6.39 -15.49 -32.82
C ALA A 218 5.07 -16.20 -33.17
N THR A 219 4.49 -16.99 -32.25
CA THR A 219 3.19 -17.66 -32.49
C THR A 219 2.01 -16.69 -32.55
N ARG A 220 2.16 -15.46 -32.04
CA ARG A 220 1.07 -14.48 -31.94
C ARG A 220 1.26 -13.36 -32.96
N ARG A 221 0.54 -13.48 -34.08
CA ARG A 221 0.50 -12.44 -35.11
C ARG A 221 0.07 -11.10 -34.50
N GLY A 222 0.96 -10.12 -34.53
CA GLY A 222 0.71 -8.77 -34.01
C GLY A 222 1.19 -8.55 -32.57
N MET A 223 1.76 -9.56 -31.92
CA MET A 223 2.56 -9.38 -30.72
C MET A 223 3.84 -8.64 -31.10
N ARG A 224 4.10 -7.52 -30.45
CA ARG A 224 5.27 -6.68 -30.72
C ARG A 224 5.84 -6.11 -29.44
N GLU A 225 7.13 -5.83 -29.46
CA GLU A 225 7.80 -5.15 -28.36
C GLU A 225 7.22 -3.73 -28.17
N VAL A 226 7.05 -3.36 -26.91
CA VAL A 226 6.53 -2.06 -26.49
C VAL A 226 7.69 -1.23 -25.98
N THR A 227 8.03 -0.18 -26.71
CA THR A 227 9.06 0.80 -26.29
C THR A 227 8.45 2.03 -25.60
N ASP A 228 7.15 2.28 -25.83
CA ASP A 228 6.41 3.40 -25.29
C ASP A 228 5.00 2.92 -24.87
N LEU A 229 4.80 2.86 -23.56
CA LEU A 229 3.58 2.35 -22.94
C LEU A 229 2.40 3.31 -23.11
N THR A 230 2.65 4.60 -23.38
CA THR A 230 1.56 5.59 -23.57
C THR A 230 0.70 5.27 -24.79
N LYS A 231 1.26 4.60 -25.79
CA LYS A 231 0.56 4.13 -27.00
C LYS A 231 -0.42 2.99 -26.76
N TRP A 232 -0.44 2.43 -25.54
CA TRP A 232 -1.26 1.30 -25.14
C TRP A 232 -2.31 1.68 -24.09
N ASP A 233 -2.53 2.98 -23.88
CA ASP A 233 -3.58 3.48 -23.00
C ASP A 233 -4.97 3.24 -23.60
N GLY A 234 -5.87 2.66 -22.82
CA GLY A 234 -7.20 2.21 -23.29
C GLY A 234 -7.18 1.09 -24.35
N VAL A 235 -6.01 0.52 -24.69
CA VAL A 235 -5.91 -0.55 -25.70
C VAL A 235 -6.14 -1.91 -25.03
N PRO A 236 -7.22 -2.64 -25.38
CA PRO A 236 -7.43 -3.99 -24.88
C PRO A 236 -6.50 -4.99 -25.58
N GLY A 237 -6.14 -6.05 -24.87
CA GLY A 237 -5.38 -7.14 -25.47
C GLY A 237 -4.59 -7.99 -24.50
N LEU A 238 -3.58 -8.66 -25.04
CA LEU A 238 -2.61 -9.47 -24.31
C LEU A 238 -1.31 -8.69 -24.13
N TYR A 239 -0.61 -8.96 -23.03
CA TYR A 239 0.74 -8.50 -22.83
C TYR A 239 1.59 -9.54 -22.10
N ILE A 240 2.90 -9.44 -22.29
CA ILE A 240 3.93 -10.19 -21.62
C ILE A 240 4.86 -9.17 -20.96
N MET A 241 4.97 -9.21 -19.65
CA MET A 241 6.02 -8.51 -18.90
C MET A 241 7.19 -9.47 -18.77
N VAL A 242 8.37 -9.04 -19.22
CA VAL A 242 9.60 -9.83 -19.17
C VAL A 242 10.51 -9.24 -18.10
N LEU A 243 11.00 -10.11 -17.22
CA LEU A 243 11.84 -9.79 -16.09
C LEU A 243 13.18 -10.50 -16.29
N ASP A 244 14.03 -9.94 -17.15
CA ASP A 244 15.22 -10.63 -17.69
C ASP A 244 16.22 -11.06 -16.62
N GLU A 245 16.40 -10.24 -15.59
CA GLU A 245 17.31 -10.52 -14.48
C GLU A 245 16.94 -11.82 -13.74
N TYR A 246 15.66 -12.19 -13.78
CA TYR A 246 15.11 -13.34 -13.08
C TYR A 246 14.75 -14.50 -14.02
N ALA A 247 14.97 -14.35 -15.33
CA ALA A 247 14.50 -15.27 -16.37
C ALA A 247 13.00 -15.64 -16.18
N GLN A 248 12.17 -14.64 -15.88
CA GLN A 248 10.74 -14.83 -15.67
C GLN A 248 9.90 -13.98 -16.64
N VAL A 249 8.72 -14.50 -16.96
CA VAL A 249 7.65 -13.76 -17.64
C VAL A 249 6.37 -13.78 -16.83
N TYR A 250 5.58 -12.73 -17.01
CA TYR A 250 4.18 -12.70 -16.60
C TYR A 250 3.31 -12.40 -17.82
N VAL A 251 2.34 -13.28 -18.08
CA VAL A 251 1.37 -13.10 -19.15
C VAL A 251 0.09 -12.54 -18.55
N GLY A 252 -0.47 -11.50 -19.14
CA GLY A 252 -1.71 -10.92 -18.66
C GLY A 252 -2.61 -10.42 -19.76
N VAL A 253 -3.86 -10.17 -19.37
CA VAL A 253 -4.90 -9.58 -20.21
C VAL A 253 -5.30 -8.20 -19.70
N ALA A 254 -5.74 -7.34 -20.61
CA ALA A 254 -6.42 -6.10 -20.28
C ALA A 254 -7.65 -5.90 -21.16
N ASN A 255 -8.76 -5.49 -20.54
CA ASN A 255 -9.97 -5.08 -21.25
C ASN A 255 -9.89 -3.60 -21.68
N SER A 256 -10.91 -3.12 -22.39
CA SER A 256 -10.96 -1.74 -22.90
C SER A 256 -11.12 -0.68 -21.81
N SER A 257 -11.72 -1.03 -20.66
CA SER A 257 -11.90 -0.08 -19.55
C SER A 257 -10.61 0.18 -18.77
N THR A 258 -9.67 -0.76 -18.80
CA THR A 258 -8.36 -0.62 -18.16
C THR A 258 -7.31 -0.24 -19.19
N GLY A 259 -7.21 -0.99 -20.29
CA GLY A 259 -6.13 -0.92 -21.25
C GLY A 259 -4.82 -1.52 -20.71
N ILE A 260 -3.97 -2.00 -21.63
CA ILE A 260 -2.70 -2.67 -21.30
C ILE A 260 -1.79 -1.74 -20.46
N ALA A 261 -1.67 -0.46 -20.84
CA ALA A 261 -0.80 0.49 -20.14
C ALA A 261 -1.18 0.68 -18.66
N LYS A 262 -2.47 0.78 -18.36
CA LYS A 262 -2.94 0.93 -16.98
C LYS A 262 -2.76 -0.36 -16.19
N ARG A 263 -3.00 -1.52 -16.80
CA ARG A 263 -2.86 -2.82 -16.14
C ARG A 263 -1.42 -3.12 -15.74
N ILE A 264 -0.45 -2.85 -16.63
CA ILE A 264 0.97 -2.99 -16.31
C ILE A 264 1.38 -2.03 -15.19
N ARG A 265 0.94 -0.76 -15.26
CA ARG A 265 1.21 0.21 -14.18
C ARG A 265 0.59 -0.20 -12.84
N GLN A 266 -0.56 -0.87 -12.84
CA GLN A 266 -1.14 -1.44 -11.63
C GLN A 266 -0.19 -2.46 -11.01
N HIS A 267 0.34 -3.40 -11.80
CA HIS A 267 1.31 -4.38 -11.30
C HIS A 267 2.57 -3.71 -10.73
N TRP A 268 3.11 -2.67 -11.39
CA TRP A 268 4.29 -1.95 -10.90
C TRP A 268 4.08 -1.18 -9.59
N THR A 269 2.85 -0.73 -9.32
CA THR A 269 2.53 0.17 -8.20
C THR A 269 1.84 -0.53 -7.05
N HIS A 270 1.11 -1.62 -7.33
CA HIS A 270 0.45 -2.39 -6.30
C HIS A 270 1.50 -3.02 -5.37
N GLN A 271 1.13 -3.18 -4.10
CA GLN A 271 1.91 -3.93 -3.15
C GLN A 271 1.05 -5.11 -2.73
N LYS A 272 1.56 -6.32 -2.97
CA LYS A 272 0.89 -7.53 -2.52
C LYS A 272 0.68 -7.48 -1.00
N GLU A 273 -0.52 -7.83 -0.57
CA GLU A 273 -0.90 -7.78 0.83
C GLU A 273 -0.03 -8.75 1.65
N PHE A 274 0.39 -8.32 2.84
CA PHE A 274 1.38 -9.03 3.66
C PHE A 274 0.94 -10.47 3.99
N ASP A 275 -0.34 -10.62 4.35
CA ASP A 275 -1.00 -11.89 4.64
C ASP A 275 -1.34 -12.73 3.39
N ARG A 276 -0.93 -12.26 2.19
CA ARG A 276 -1.16 -12.93 0.90
C ARG A 276 0.12 -13.07 0.06
N LEU A 277 1.27 -12.85 0.68
CA LEU A 277 2.58 -13.04 0.06
C LEU A 277 2.81 -14.52 -0.28
N ILE A 278 2.44 -15.41 0.64
CA ILE A 278 2.46 -16.86 0.43
C ILE A 278 1.09 -17.31 -0.10
N TRP A 279 1.09 -18.15 -1.12
CA TRP A 279 -0.09 -18.88 -1.57
C TRP A 279 0.24 -20.37 -1.55
N GLY A 280 -0.39 -21.12 -0.63
CA GLY A 280 -0.09 -22.54 -0.40
C GLY A 280 1.07 -22.71 0.56
N ALA A 281 1.98 -23.65 0.27
CA ALA A 281 3.15 -23.89 1.09
C ALA A 281 4.30 -22.91 0.75
N VAL A 282 5.16 -22.66 1.73
CA VAL A 282 6.31 -21.75 1.63
C VAL A 282 7.30 -22.17 0.54
N ASP A 283 7.47 -23.47 0.35
CA ASP A 283 8.32 -24.10 -0.67
C ASP A 283 7.60 -24.43 -1.97
N GLU A 284 6.36 -23.93 -2.14
CA GLU A 284 5.57 -24.12 -3.36
C GLU A 284 5.06 -22.80 -3.97
N SER A 285 5.08 -21.73 -3.18
CA SER A 285 4.48 -20.44 -3.53
C SER A 285 5.35 -19.67 -4.53
N ILE A 286 4.78 -19.37 -5.70
CA ILE A 286 5.40 -18.48 -6.70
C ILE A 286 5.26 -17.02 -6.23
N LEU A 287 6.29 -16.20 -6.39
CA LEU A 287 6.19 -14.76 -6.11
C LEU A 287 5.12 -14.09 -6.98
N SER A 288 4.31 -13.22 -6.36
CA SER A 288 3.32 -12.44 -7.09
C SER A 288 3.98 -11.43 -8.03
N ILE A 289 3.45 -11.23 -9.23
CA ILE A 289 3.90 -10.13 -10.11
C ILE A 289 3.79 -8.75 -9.42
N ASP A 290 2.79 -8.56 -8.56
CA ASP A 290 2.59 -7.34 -7.75
C ASP A 290 3.67 -7.13 -6.67
N SER A 291 4.58 -8.10 -6.48
CA SER A 291 5.73 -7.92 -5.60
C SER A 291 6.91 -7.27 -6.33
N PHE A 292 6.96 -7.41 -7.66
CA PHE A 292 7.95 -6.77 -8.51
C PHE A 292 7.60 -5.32 -8.76
N ARG A 293 8.60 -4.53 -9.16
CA ARG A 293 8.50 -3.08 -9.36
C ARG A 293 8.78 -2.73 -10.81
N ALA A 294 8.61 -1.46 -11.13
CA ALA A 294 8.70 -0.96 -12.50
C ALA A 294 9.99 -1.41 -13.20
N LEU A 295 11.15 -1.21 -12.57
CA LEU A 295 12.45 -1.48 -13.21
C LEU A 295 12.87 -2.95 -13.17
N ASP A 296 12.09 -3.83 -12.53
CA ASP A 296 12.27 -5.28 -12.69
C ASP A 296 11.75 -5.74 -14.06
N THR A 297 10.80 -5.01 -14.65
CA THR A 297 10.33 -5.25 -16.02
C THR A 297 11.32 -4.65 -17.00
N THR A 298 11.98 -5.48 -17.80
CA THR A 298 13.02 -5.04 -18.74
C THR A 298 12.54 -5.00 -20.18
N ARG A 299 11.60 -5.87 -20.54
CA ARG A 299 10.93 -5.87 -21.86
C ARG A 299 9.43 -6.06 -21.69
N ILE A 300 8.66 -5.52 -22.62
CA ILE A 300 7.21 -5.72 -22.70
C ILE A 300 6.86 -6.11 -24.13
N PHE A 301 6.08 -7.17 -24.29
CA PHE A 301 5.45 -7.49 -25.57
C PHE A 301 3.94 -7.34 -25.43
N ALA A 302 3.27 -6.79 -26.43
CA ALA A 302 1.83 -6.61 -26.39
C ALA A 302 1.18 -6.81 -27.76
N MET A 303 -0.07 -7.24 -27.72
CA MET A 303 -0.91 -7.47 -28.89
C MET A 303 -2.32 -6.95 -28.61
N LYS A 304 -2.82 -6.06 -29.45
CA LYS A 304 -4.21 -5.60 -29.40
C LYS A 304 -5.13 -6.76 -29.79
N THR A 305 -6.11 -7.07 -28.94
CA THR A 305 -7.17 -8.04 -29.27
C THR A 305 -8.40 -7.81 -28.40
N GLU A 306 -9.58 -8.05 -28.97
CA GLU A 306 -10.85 -8.03 -28.25
C GLU A 306 -11.20 -9.42 -27.67
N ARG A 307 -10.49 -10.47 -28.09
CA ARG A 307 -10.63 -11.85 -27.57
C ARG A 307 -9.57 -12.17 -26.51
N PHE A 308 -9.36 -11.25 -25.58
CA PHE A 308 -8.24 -11.32 -24.63
C PHE A 308 -8.33 -12.52 -23.67
N PHE A 309 -9.51 -12.84 -23.13
CA PHE A 309 -9.65 -13.98 -22.21
C PHE A 309 -9.37 -15.34 -22.86
N ALA A 310 -9.75 -15.54 -24.13
CA ALA A 310 -9.50 -16.78 -24.86
C ALA A 310 -8.02 -16.94 -25.27
N GLY A 311 -7.24 -15.85 -25.22
CA GLY A 311 -5.84 -15.84 -25.67
C GLY A 311 -4.81 -16.02 -24.56
N GLU A 312 -5.19 -15.81 -23.29
CA GLU A 312 -4.26 -15.81 -22.14
C GLU A 312 -3.66 -17.18 -21.87
N ASN A 313 -4.49 -18.18 -21.57
CA ASN A 313 -4.02 -19.53 -21.24
C ASN A 313 -3.22 -20.15 -22.40
N PRO A 314 -3.67 -20.09 -23.67
CA PRO A 314 -2.91 -20.70 -24.75
C PRO A 314 -1.62 -19.94 -25.10
N LEU A 315 -1.41 -18.71 -24.60
CA LEU A 315 -0.11 -18.04 -24.68
C LEU A 315 0.77 -18.44 -23.49
N LEU A 316 0.20 -18.44 -22.29
CA LEU A 316 0.89 -18.83 -21.06
C LEU A 316 1.38 -20.29 -21.10
N GLU A 317 0.63 -21.20 -21.73
CA GLU A 317 0.98 -22.61 -21.89
C GLU A 317 2.14 -22.86 -22.86
N GLN A 318 2.55 -21.86 -23.65
CA GLN A 318 3.74 -21.97 -24.52
C GLN A 318 5.04 -21.83 -23.73
N PHE A 319 4.97 -21.26 -22.52
CA PHE A 319 6.13 -21.11 -21.66
C PHE A 319 6.30 -22.34 -20.76
N PRO A 320 7.52 -22.90 -20.65
CA PRO A 320 7.86 -23.79 -19.55
C PRO A 320 7.51 -23.14 -18.20
N ARG A 321 6.83 -23.88 -17.32
CA ARG A 321 6.32 -23.36 -16.03
C ARG A 321 7.39 -22.72 -15.14
N LYS A 322 8.65 -23.16 -15.27
CA LYS A 322 9.80 -22.62 -14.55
C LYS A 322 10.13 -21.15 -14.88
N PHE A 323 9.62 -20.65 -16.01
CA PHE A 323 9.81 -19.28 -16.48
C PHE A 323 8.59 -18.37 -16.23
N THR A 324 7.49 -18.85 -15.62
CA THR A 324 6.25 -18.05 -15.49
C THR A 324 5.92 -17.65 -14.05
N LEU A 325 5.48 -16.41 -13.83
CA LEU A 325 5.03 -15.87 -12.53
C LEU A 325 3.51 -15.92 -12.30
N ASN A 326 2.74 -16.40 -13.28
CA ASN A 326 1.29 -16.53 -13.14
C ASN A 326 0.95 -17.54 -12.03
N ARG A 327 0.34 -17.07 -10.93
CA ARG A 327 -0.05 -17.90 -9.77
C ARG A 327 -1.42 -18.57 -9.92
N VAL A 328 -2.19 -18.16 -10.92
CA VAL A 328 -3.52 -18.68 -11.23
C VAL A 328 -3.59 -18.89 -12.73
N MET A 329 -4.39 -19.85 -13.18
CA MET A 329 -4.82 -19.88 -14.58
C MET A 329 -5.52 -18.56 -14.95
N GLY A 330 -5.41 -18.13 -16.20
CA GLY A 330 -6.08 -16.95 -16.74
C GLY A 330 -7.53 -17.21 -17.15
N GLY A 331 -8.28 -16.15 -17.45
CA GLY A 331 -9.66 -16.23 -17.98
C GLY A 331 -10.80 -15.98 -16.97
N ASN A 332 -12.00 -15.69 -17.50
CA ASN A 332 -13.22 -15.39 -16.75
C ASN A 332 -13.79 -16.62 -16.00
N ASP A 333 -13.45 -17.82 -16.49
CA ASP A 333 -13.92 -19.09 -15.93
C ASP A 333 -13.20 -19.49 -14.65
N VAL A 334 -12.12 -18.79 -14.27
CA VAL A 334 -11.31 -19.11 -13.08
C VAL A 334 -12.13 -18.97 -11.79
N VAL A 335 -13.03 -17.98 -11.71
CA VAL A 335 -13.90 -17.79 -10.55
C VAL A 335 -14.95 -18.91 -10.48
N HIS A 336 -15.54 -19.29 -11.61
CA HIS A 336 -16.49 -20.41 -11.69
C HIS A 336 -15.83 -21.76 -11.44
N LEU A 337 -14.62 -21.97 -11.97
CA LEU A 337 -13.84 -23.19 -11.84
C LEU A 337 -13.26 -23.32 -10.42
N ALA A 338 -12.82 -22.23 -9.79
CA ALA A 338 -12.44 -22.22 -8.38
C ALA A 338 -13.65 -22.47 -7.46
N GLY A 339 -14.84 -21.97 -7.82
CA GLY A 339 -16.09 -22.26 -7.12
C GLY A 339 -16.54 -23.72 -7.25
N PHE A 340 -16.23 -24.39 -8.37
CA PHE A 340 -16.67 -25.76 -8.66
C PHE A 340 -15.64 -26.84 -8.29
N LEU A 341 -14.35 -26.61 -8.55
CA LEU A 341 -13.25 -27.56 -8.34
C LEU A 341 -12.37 -27.22 -7.12
N GLY A 342 -12.66 -26.10 -6.45
CA GLY A 342 -11.83 -25.56 -5.37
C GLY A 342 -10.67 -24.71 -5.87
N VAL A 343 -10.21 -23.78 -5.02
CA VAL A 343 -9.13 -22.83 -5.34
C VAL A 343 -7.82 -23.54 -5.73
N GLY A 344 -7.56 -24.73 -5.16
CA GLY A 344 -6.38 -25.55 -5.50
C GLY A 344 -6.34 -26.00 -6.96
N ALA A 345 -7.49 -26.18 -7.63
CA ALA A 345 -7.54 -26.65 -9.02
C ALA A 345 -7.13 -25.59 -10.05
N VAL A 346 -7.17 -24.31 -9.68
CA VAL A 346 -6.76 -23.19 -10.55
C VAL A 346 -5.40 -22.59 -10.17
N MET A 347 -4.85 -23.05 -9.05
CA MET A 347 -3.61 -22.57 -8.47
C MET A 347 -2.40 -23.14 -9.19
N ARG A 348 -1.41 -22.29 -9.44
CA ARG A 348 -0.10 -22.70 -9.94
C ARG A 348 0.93 -22.60 -8.83
N THR A 349 1.56 -23.74 -8.54
CA THR A 349 2.67 -23.87 -7.61
C THR A 349 3.96 -24.24 -8.33
N ARG A 350 5.08 -24.07 -7.64
CA ARG A 350 6.41 -24.50 -8.06
C ARG A 350 7.14 -25.03 -6.83
N VAL A 351 7.45 -26.33 -6.83
CA VAL A 351 8.22 -26.94 -5.74
C VAL A 351 9.66 -26.43 -5.79
N PHE A 352 10.13 -25.90 -4.66
CA PHE A 352 11.51 -25.46 -4.45
C PHE A 352 12.25 -26.45 -3.56
N GLU A 353 13.48 -26.77 -3.90
CA GLU A 353 14.35 -27.56 -3.02
C GLU A 353 14.76 -26.71 -1.82
N ARG A 354 14.50 -27.18 -0.60
CA ARG A 354 15.00 -26.53 0.61
C ARG A 354 16.49 -26.81 0.74
N PRO A 355 17.33 -25.78 0.97
CA PRO A 355 18.72 -26.00 1.35
C PRO A 355 18.80 -26.90 2.58
N THR A 356 19.67 -27.90 2.56
CA THR A 356 19.77 -28.94 3.59
C THR A 356 20.24 -28.43 4.97
N GLU A 357 20.54 -27.13 5.11
CA GLU A 357 21.22 -26.54 6.28
C GLU A 357 20.32 -25.70 7.22
N LEU A 358 18.99 -25.89 7.21
CA LEU A 358 18.06 -25.16 8.10
C LEU A 358 17.04 -26.08 8.79
N THR A 359 17.51 -27.16 9.40
CA THR A 359 16.74 -27.94 10.41
C THR A 359 17.29 -27.73 11.80
#